data_AF-A0A2T4WY32-F1
#
_entry.id   AF-A0A2T4WY32-F1
#
_cell.length_a   1.000
_cell.length_b   1.000
_cell.length_c   1.000
_cell.angle_alpha   90.00
_cell.angle_beta   90.00
_cell.angle_gamma   90.00
#
_symmetry.space_group_name_H-M   'P 1'
#
loop_
_entity.id
_entity.type
_entity.pdbx_description
1 polymer ?
#
loop_
_entity_poly.entity_id
_entity_poly.type
_entity_poly.pdbx_seq_one_letter_code
_entity_poly.pdbx_strand_id
1 'polypeptide(L)'
;MAPRALHALILSEVGLFEMAAKKYEEAANLVDNESTTPVYLLSAARAYLEAGDPAKAEVLLDRIIANFRNSQYASSAQNIKGRIG
;
A
#
# COMPACT_ATOMS: atom_id res chain seq x y z
N MET A 1 -14.78 4.59 0.56
CA MET A 1 -13.79 3.50 0.39
C MET A 1 -14.21 2.63 -0.78
N ALA A 2 -13.31 2.28 -1.71
CA ALA A 2 -13.64 1.42 -2.86
C ALA A 2 -13.93 -0.04 -2.42
N PRO A 3 -14.82 -0.79 -3.10
CA PRO A 3 -15.16 -2.17 -2.73
C PRO A 3 -13.95 -3.12 -2.64
N ARG A 4 -12.94 -2.93 -3.50
CA ARG A 4 -11.71 -3.74 -3.47
C ARG A 4 -10.82 -3.43 -2.28
N ALA A 5 -10.78 -2.17 -1.84
CA ALA A 5 -10.09 -1.78 -0.61
C ALA A 5 -10.80 -2.34 0.64
N LEU A 6 -12.13 -2.44 0.63
CA LEU A 6 -12.87 -3.14 1.68
C LEU A 6 -12.57 -4.64 1.72
N HIS A 7 -12.51 -5.30 0.56
CA HIS A 7 -12.10 -6.70 0.48
C HIS A 7 -10.66 -6.89 1.00
N ALA A 8 -9.74 -6.00 0.62
CA ALA A 8 -8.37 -6.02 1.11
C ALA A 8 -8.30 -5.91 2.64
N LEU A 9 -9.07 -4.99 3.24
CA LEU A 9 -9.16 -4.86 4.70
C LEU A 9 -9.61 -6.15 5.36
N ILE A 10 -10.69 -6.78 4.89
CA ILE A 10 -11.18 -8.05 5.44
C ILE A 10 -10.10 -9.14 5.35
N LEU A 11 -9.40 -9.24 4.22
CA LEU A 11 -8.31 -10.20 4.03
C LEU A 11 -7.16 -9.96 5.03
N SER A 12 -6.81 -8.69 5.31
CA SER A 12 -5.82 -8.36 6.35
C SER A 12 -6.26 -8.79 7.74
N GLU A 13 -7.52 -8.55 8.11
CA GLU A 13 -8.07 -8.93 9.43
C GLU A 13 -8.05 -10.44 9.67
N VAL A 14 -8.12 -11.25 8.61
CA VAL A 14 -8.03 -12.73 8.71
C VAL A 14 -6.63 -13.28 8.43
N GLY A 15 -5.61 -12.42 8.38
CA GLY A 15 -4.19 -12.81 8.22
C GLY A 15 -3.78 -13.20 6.80
N LEU A 16 -4.64 -12.98 5.79
CA LEU A 16 -4.34 -13.26 4.39
C LEU A 16 -3.63 -12.08 3.73
N PHE A 17 -2.47 -11.72 4.26
CA PHE A 17 -1.79 -10.46 3.96
C PHE A 17 -1.34 -10.32 2.50
N GLU A 18 -0.81 -11.38 1.86
CA GLU A 18 -0.43 -11.31 0.44
C GLU A 18 -1.66 -11.06 -0.46
N MET A 19 -2.80 -11.69 -0.15
CA MET A 19 -4.04 -11.48 -0.88
C MET A 19 -4.59 -10.07 -0.65
N ALA A 20 -4.52 -9.58 0.59
CA ALA A 20 -4.89 -8.21 0.92
C ALA A 20 -4.07 -7.18 0.14
N ALA A 21 -2.75 -7.37 0.08
CA ALA A 21 -1.84 -6.49 -0.64
C ALA A 21 -2.24 -6.39 -2.13
N LYS A 22 -2.47 -7.53 -2.79
CA LYS A 22 -2.93 -7.58 -4.19
C LYS A 22 -4.26 -6.84 -4.39
N LYS A 23 -5.22 -6.94 -3.44
CA LYS A 23 -6.50 -6.21 -3.52
C LYS A 23 -6.36 -4.71 -3.34
N TYR A 24 -5.43 -4.27 -2.49
CA TYR A 24 -5.09 -2.85 -2.41
C TYR A 24 -4.41 -2.34 -3.69
N GLU A 25 -3.52 -3.11 -4.32
CA GLU A 25 -2.91 -2.75 -5.60
C GLU A 25 -3.96 -2.65 -6.73
N GLU A 26 -4.89 -3.62 -6.81
CA GLU A 26 -6.03 -3.54 -7.73
C GLU A 26 -6.86 -2.27 -7.49
N ALA A 27 -7.10 -1.90 -6.22
CA ALA A 27 -7.81 -0.67 -5.89
C ALA A 27 -7.04 0.59 -6.31
N ALA A 28 -5.72 0.60 -6.11
CA ALA A 28 -4.83 1.68 -6.53
C ALA A 28 -4.80 1.88 -8.05
N ASN A 29 -4.92 0.79 -8.83
CA ASN A 29 -4.88 0.86 -10.29
C ASN A 29 -6.22 1.32 -10.92
N LEU A 30 -7.33 1.23 -10.19
CA LEU A 30 -8.66 1.62 -10.68
C LEU A 30 -9.02 3.05 -10.33
N VAL A 31 -8.40 3.57 -9.28
CA VAL A 31 -8.60 4.94 -8.83
C VAL A 31 -7.25 5.62 -8.92
N ASP A 32 -6.98 6.24 -10.07
CA ASP A 32 -5.75 6.97 -10.34
C ASP A 32 -5.95 8.45 -10.01
N ASN A 33 -5.84 8.79 -8.73
CA ASN A 33 -5.81 10.18 -8.29
C ASN A 33 -4.91 10.36 -7.06
N GLU A 34 -4.38 11.57 -6.92
CA GLU A 34 -3.40 11.91 -5.88
C GLU A 34 -3.92 11.73 -4.44
N SER A 35 -5.24 11.65 -4.25
CA SER A 35 -5.86 11.53 -2.93
C SER A 35 -5.99 10.08 -2.47
N THR A 36 -6.26 9.14 -3.38
CA THR A 36 -6.66 7.76 -3.01
C THR A 36 -5.67 6.69 -3.45
N THR A 37 -4.96 6.89 -4.56
CA THR A 37 -3.91 5.96 -4.98
C THR A 37 -2.83 5.79 -3.89
N PRO A 38 -2.27 6.85 -3.28
CA PRO A 38 -1.19 6.66 -2.31
C PRO A 38 -1.64 5.99 -1.00
N VAL A 39 -2.90 6.13 -0.57
CA VAL A 39 -3.39 5.37 0.60
C VAL A 39 -3.49 3.87 0.30
N TYR A 40 -3.95 3.48 -0.88
CA TYR A 40 -4.04 2.08 -1.25
C TYR A 40 -2.66 1.46 -1.44
N LEU A 41 -1.72 2.17 -2.07
CA LEU A 41 -0.33 1.71 -2.16
C LEU A 41 0.31 1.55 -0.77
N LEU A 42 0.05 2.47 0.17
CA LEU A 42 0.61 2.39 1.51
C LEU A 42 0.04 1.19 2.28
N SER A 43 -1.26 0.93 2.15
CA SER A 43 -1.90 -0.25 2.74
C SER A 43 -1.39 -1.55 2.13
N ALA A 44 -1.18 -1.60 0.81
CA ALA A 44 -0.56 -2.73 0.14
C ALA A 44 0.87 -2.98 0.65
N ALA A 45 1.69 -1.93 0.79
CA ALA A 45 3.05 -2.05 1.30
C ALA A 45 3.07 -2.64 2.73
N ARG A 46 2.18 -2.17 3.61
CA ARG A 46 2.04 -2.72 4.97
C ARG A 46 1.65 -4.20 4.95
N ALA A 47 0.67 -4.56 4.13
CA ALA A 47 0.26 -5.95 3.99
C ALA A 47 1.39 -6.84 3.44
N TYR A 48 2.21 -6.34 2.50
CA TYR A 48 3.39 -7.09 2.05
C TYR A 48 4.44 -7.29 3.15
N LEU A 49 4.64 -6.31 4.05
CA LEU A 49 5.51 -6.48 5.22
C LEU A 49 4.99 -7.57 6.17
N GLU A 50 3.70 -7.58 6.47
CA GLU A 50 3.08 -8.63 7.30
C GLU A 50 3.11 -10.00 6.60
N ALA A 51 3.12 -10.03 5.27
CA ALA A 51 3.30 -11.25 4.48
C ALA A 51 4.77 -11.74 4.42
N GLY A 52 5.72 -11.00 4.99
CA GLY A 52 7.15 -11.32 4.90
C GLY A 52 7.79 -11.00 3.54
N ASP A 53 7.21 -10.10 2.75
CA ASP A 53 7.70 -9.67 1.44
C ASP A 53 8.12 -8.18 1.46
N PRO A 54 9.24 -7.84 2.13
CA PRO A 54 9.70 -6.45 2.19
C PRO A 54 10.14 -5.90 0.84
N ALA A 55 10.55 -6.75 -0.10
CA ALA A 55 10.94 -6.34 -1.44
C ALA A 55 9.77 -5.73 -2.22
N LYS A 56 8.59 -6.37 -2.19
CA LYS A 56 7.39 -5.77 -2.80
C LYS A 56 6.93 -4.52 -2.05
N ALA A 57 7.04 -4.52 -0.72
CA ALA A 57 6.71 -3.33 0.06
C ALA A 57 7.56 -2.13 -0.38
N GLU A 58 8.88 -2.30 -0.51
CA GLU A 58 9.80 -1.25 -0.93
C GLU A 58 9.42 -0.64 -2.29
N VAL A 59 9.11 -1.47 -3.29
CA VAL A 59 8.67 -1.01 -4.62
C VAL A 59 7.46 -0.09 -4.54
N LEU A 60 6.49 -0.42 -3.68
CA LEU A 60 5.29 0.40 -3.51
C LEU A 60 5.58 1.69 -2.75
N LEU A 61 6.43 1.64 -1.73
CA LEU A 61 6.85 2.83 -0.99
C LEU A 61 7.59 3.81 -1.90
N ASP A 62 8.47 3.32 -2.76
CA ASP A 62 9.16 4.13 -3.76
C ASP A 62 8.20 4.78 -4.75
N ARG A 63 7.18 4.04 -5.19
CA ARG A 63 6.13 4.60 -6.04
C ARG A 63 5.39 5.76 -5.36
N ILE A 64 5.09 5.63 -4.06
CA ILE A 64 4.46 6.71 -3.28
C ILE A 64 5.38 7.93 -3.22
N ILE A 65 6.65 7.72 -2.85
CA ILE A 65 7.64 8.77 -2.67
C ILE A 65 7.93 9.50 -4.00
N ALA A 66 8.03 8.77 -5.11
CA ALA A 66 8.35 9.36 -6.40
C ALA A 66 7.18 10.16 -6.99
N ASN A 67 5.97 9.59 -6.94
CA ASN A 67 4.82 10.07 -7.73
C ASN A 67 3.78 10.83 -6.91
N PHE A 68 3.80 10.73 -5.58
CA PHE A 68 2.79 11.33 -4.71
C PHE A 68 3.44 12.17 -3.60
N ARG A 69 4.49 12.93 -3.92
CA ARG A 69 5.34 13.70 -2.97
C ARG A 69 4.56 14.66 -2.06
N ASN A 70 3.48 15.26 -2.57
CA ASN A 70 2.64 16.20 -1.83
C ASN A 70 1.53 15.51 -1.05
N SER A 71 1.38 14.19 -1.19
CA SER A 71 0.39 13.42 -0.45
C SER A 71 0.81 13.28 1.02
N GLN A 72 -0.16 13.35 1.93
CA GLN A 72 0.05 13.08 3.36
C GLN A 72 0.67 11.69 3.63
N TYR A 73 0.58 10.76 2.67
CA TYR A 73 1.14 9.41 2.77
C TYR A 73 2.62 9.32 2.37
N ALA A 74 3.20 10.34 1.73
CA ALA A 74 4.62 10.33 1.33
C ALA A 74 5.56 10.23 2.53
N SER A 75 5.32 11.02 3.58
CA SER A 75 6.13 10.97 4.81
C SER A 75 6.00 9.61 5.51
N SER A 76 4.81 9.01 5.49
CA SER A 76 4.61 7.65 6.01
C SER A 76 5.42 6.62 5.20
N ALA A 77 5.43 6.75 3.88
CA ALA A 77 6.16 5.85 3.02
C ALA A 77 7.68 5.94 3.25
N GLN A 78 8.21 7.17 3.38
CA GLN A 78 9.62 7.41 3.72
C GLN A 78 10.01 6.78 5.06
N ASN A 79 9.17 6.96 6.09
CA ASN A 79 9.41 6.40 7.42
C ASN A 79 9.42 4.87 7.43
N ILE A 80 8.49 4.23 6.69
CA ILE A 80 8.48 2.77 6.58
C ILE A 80 9.73 2.30 5.82
N LYS A 81 10.06 2.96 4.69
CA LYS A 81 11.22 2.59 3.88
C LYS A 81 12.52 2.64 4.69
N GLY A 82 12.71 3.70 5.49
CA GLY A 82 13.88 3.83 6.36
C GLY A 82 13.97 2.82 7.51
N ARG A 83 12.92 2.03 7.77
CA ARG A 83 12.90 0.97 8.80
C ARG A 83 13.14 -0.43 8.24
N ILE A 84 12.91 -0.63 6.94
CA ILE A 84 13.07 -1.93 6.28
C ILE A 84 14.38 -2.04 5.50
N GLY A 85 15.05 -0.90 5.26
CA GLY A 85 16.39 -0.81 4.68
C GLY A 85 17.51 -0.93 5.72
#